data_AF-A0A2S2C1U8-F1
#
_entry.id   AF-A0A2S2C1U8-F1
#
_cell.length_a   1.000
_cell.length_b   1.000
_cell.length_c   1.000
_cell.angle_alpha   90.00
_cell.angle_beta   90.00
_cell.angle_gamma   90.00
#
_symmetry.space_group_name_H-M   'P 1'
#
loop_
_entity.id
_entity.type
_entity.pdbx_description
1 polymer ?
#
loop_
_entity_poly.entity_id
_entity_poly.type
_entity_poly.pdbx_seq_one_letter_code
_entity_poly.pdbx_strand_id
1 'polypeptide(L)'
;MIPTVAQQIGAVRNTIAKTVLPALDPNDSFAAEQAGLVLACLDWVLDVHASEYPYELAEHTDNRCTLEVLADLDPGVCNESQTLLAETATPPADLEQIRAQVRRLKEAVAHSYQVLAAAGSPDAAAARRTVTDAAARQVARELSWCRMTGFPRGEVPNITEILAS
;
A
#
# COMPACT_ATOMS: atom_id res chain seq x y z
N MET A 1 -12.21 9.20 26.74
CA MET A 1 -11.78 9.20 25.32
C MET A 1 -10.47 8.45 25.26
N ILE A 2 -10.38 7.38 24.45
CA ILE A 2 -9.14 6.63 24.28
C ILE A 2 -8.35 7.31 23.15
N PRO A 3 -7.07 7.70 23.36
CA PRO A 3 -6.29 8.36 22.34
C PRO A 3 -6.04 7.44 21.14
N THR A 4 -6.10 7.99 19.93
CA THR A 4 -5.81 7.25 18.70
C THR A 4 -4.34 6.84 18.64
N VAL A 5 -4.00 5.87 17.79
CA VAL A 5 -2.60 5.44 17.57
C VAL A 5 -1.73 6.63 17.14
N ALA A 6 -2.19 7.46 16.19
CA ALA A 6 -1.51 8.68 15.78
C ALA A 6 -1.23 9.63 16.95
N GLN A 7 -2.20 9.81 17.86
CA GLN A 7 -2.03 10.66 19.04
C GLN A 7 -1.00 10.08 20.02
N GLN A 8 -1.00 8.76 20.21
CA GLN A 8 -0.04 8.07 21.07
C GLN A 8 1.39 8.18 20.51
N ILE A 9 1.58 7.91 19.22
CA ILE A 9 2.87 8.04 18.52
C ILE A 9 3.35 9.50 18.56
N GLY A 10 2.45 10.46 18.29
CA GLY A 10 2.77 11.88 18.38
C GLY A 10 3.20 12.33 19.77
N ALA A 11 2.60 11.77 20.84
CA ALA A 11 3.00 12.05 22.21
C ALA A 11 4.40 11.50 22.53
N VAL A 12 4.72 10.27 22.08
CA VAL A 12 6.06 9.67 22.21
C VAL A 12 7.09 10.51 21.47
N ARG A 13 6.82 10.85 20.21
CA ARG A 13 7.67 11.70 19.37
C ARG A 13 7.96 13.05 20.03
N ASN A 14 6.94 13.71 20.57
CA ASN A 14 7.09 14.96 21.31
C ASN A 14 7.92 14.81 22.58
N THR A 15 7.75 13.71 23.32
CA THR A 15 8.51 13.43 24.55
C THR A 15 10.00 13.22 24.23
N ILE A 16 10.30 12.46 23.17
CA ILE A 16 11.69 12.26 22.74
C ILE A 16 12.33 13.58 22.32
N ALA A 17 11.65 14.36 21.47
CA ALA A 17 12.19 15.60 20.94
C ALA A 17 12.37 16.70 21.99
N LYS A 18 11.43 16.83 22.94
CA LYS A 18 11.40 17.95 23.90
C LYS A 18 11.99 17.63 25.27
N THR A 19 12.07 16.35 25.64
CA THR A 19 12.49 15.94 26.98
C THR A 19 13.72 15.04 26.93
N VAL A 20 13.70 13.97 26.11
CA VAL A 20 14.80 12.99 26.10
C VAL A 20 16.03 13.56 25.41
N LEU A 21 15.90 14.00 24.16
CA LEU A 21 17.03 14.48 23.36
C LEU A 21 17.79 15.65 24.05
N PRO A 22 17.12 16.68 24.62
CA PRO A 22 17.82 17.76 25.32
C PRO A 22 18.45 17.34 26.65
N ALA A 23 18.04 16.21 27.22
CA ALA A 23 18.57 15.70 28.49
C ALA A 23 19.76 14.73 28.30
N LEU A 24 20.10 14.36 27.07
CA LEU A 24 21.28 13.54 26.78
C LEU A 24 22.57 14.34 27.05
N ASP A 25 23.63 13.64 27.45
CA ASP A 25 24.97 14.24 27.56
C ASP A 25 25.40 14.76 26.18
N PRO A 26 25.74 16.06 26.03
CA PRO A 26 26.20 16.62 24.75
C PRO A 26 27.45 15.92 24.19
N ASN A 27 28.22 15.21 25.02
CA ASN A 27 29.41 14.48 24.60
C ASN A 27 29.11 13.04 24.13
N ASP A 28 27.89 12.54 24.35
CA ASP A 28 27.45 11.24 23.85
C ASP A 28 26.76 11.39 22.49
N SER A 29 27.56 11.61 21.45
CA SER A 29 27.06 11.80 20.08
C SER A 29 26.29 10.58 19.57
N PHE A 30 26.65 9.38 20.02
CA PHE A 30 25.97 8.16 19.62
C PHE A 30 24.53 8.11 20.15
N ALA A 31 24.31 8.42 21.43
CA ALA A 31 22.96 8.47 22.00
C ALA A 31 22.08 9.52 21.30
N ALA A 32 22.64 10.69 20.98
CA ALA A 32 21.94 11.75 20.26
C ALA A 32 21.54 11.30 18.84
N GLU A 33 22.44 10.63 18.12
CA GLU A 33 22.16 10.05 16.80
C GLU A 33 21.05 8.99 16.86
N GLN A 34 21.11 8.05 17.83
CA GLN A 34 20.07 7.02 17.98
C GLN A 34 18.70 7.64 18.29
N ALA A 35 18.64 8.65 19.16
CA ALA A 35 17.40 9.37 19.43
C ALA A 35 16.88 10.11 18.20
N GLY A 36 17.77 10.69 17.38
CA GLY A 36 17.43 11.26 16.08
C GLY A 36 16.85 10.25 15.10
N LEU A 37 17.43 9.05 15.01
CA LEU A 37 16.90 7.95 14.18
C LEU A 37 15.52 7.50 14.64
N VAL A 38 15.29 7.40 15.95
CA VAL A 38 13.96 7.08 16.50
C VAL A 38 12.94 8.16 16.11
N LEU A 39 13.29 9.44 16.21
CA LEU A 39 12.42 10.53 15.77
C LEU A 39 12.08 10.43 14.27
N ALA A 40 13.08 10.18 13.43
CA ALA A 40 12.87 9.99 12.00
C ALA A 40 11.93 8.81 11.69
N CYS A 41 12.09 7.68 12.39
CA CYS A 41 11.20 6.53 12.28
C CYS A 41 9.77 6.86 12.72
N LEU A 42 9.58 7.59 13.82
CA LEU A 42 8.25 7.99 14.29
C LEU A 42 7.58 8.96 13.30
N ASP A 43 8.33 9.90 12.73
CA ASP A 43 7.84 10.83 11.70
C ASP A 43 7.42 10.06 10.43
N TRP A 44 8.22 9.08 10.00
CA TRP A 44 7.85 8.19 8.90
C TRP A 44 6.59 7.38 9.19
N VAL A 45 6.47 6.76 10.37
CA VAL A 45 5.27 6.00 10.75
C VAL A 45 4.02 6.88 10.75
N LEU A 46 4.11 8.12 11.23
CA LEU A 46 2.98 9.06 11.20
C LEU A 46 2.58 9.44 9.76
N ASP A 47 3.55 9.62 8.86
CA ASP A 47 3.31 9.90 7.43
C ASP A 47 2.52 8.76 6.76
N VAL A 48 2.97 7.52 6.93
CA VAL A 48 2.33 6.35 6.31
C VAL A 48 0.99 6.00 6.97
N HIS A 49 0.89 6.13 8.30
CA HIS A 49 -0.34 5.82 9.03
C HIS A 49 -1.52 6.69 8.58
N ALA A 50 -1.27 7.95 8.22
CA ALA A 50 -2.29 8.85 7.70
C ALA A 50 -2.89 8.37 6.36
N SER A 51 -2.18 7.52 5.63
CA SER A 51 -2.53 7.08 4.28
C SER A 51 -2.92 5.60 4.18
N GLU A 52 -2.93 4.84 5.29
CA GLU A 52 -3.22 3.39 5.27
C GLU A 52 -4.54 3.05 4.60
N TYR A 53 -5.63 3.68 5.03
CA TYR A 53 -6.94 3.39 4.44
C TYR A 53 -7.06 3.85 2.98
N PRO A 54 -6.68 5.11 2.63
CA PRO A 54 -6.64 5.55 1.23
C PRO A 54 -5.80 4.63 0.32
N TYR A 55 -4.68 4.10 0.82
CA TYR A 55 -3.85 3.15 0.10
C TYR A 55 -4.59 1.86 -0.23
N GLU A 56 -5.17 1.21 0.78
CA GLU A 56 -5.90 -0.04 0.60
C GLU A 56 -7.15 0.16 -0.27
N LEU A 57 -7.76 1.35 -0.25
CA LEU A 57 -8.87 1.70 -1.13
C LEU A 57 -8.43 1.78 -2.61
N ALA A 58 -7.27 2.38 -2.87
CA ALA A 58 -6.70 2.40 -4.23
C ALA A 58 -6.29 0.99 -4.68
N GLU A 59 -5.65 0.20 -3.80
CA GLU A 59 -5.33 -1.21 -4.05
C GLU A 59 -6.58 -2.03 -4.39
N HIS A 60 -7.63 -1.86 -3.60
CA HIS A 60 -8.91 -2.53 -3.83
C HIS A 60 -9.46 -2.19 -5.21
N THR A 61 -9.52 -0.90 -5.53
CA THR A 61 -10.04 -0.40 -6.81
C THR A 61 -9.24 -0.94 -8.00
N ASP A 62 -7.91 -0.86 -7.91
CA ASP A 62 -7.01 -1.33 -8.96
C ASP A 62 -7.11 -2.84 -9.21
N ASN A 63 -7.11 -3.64 -8.15
CA ASN A 63 -7.21 -5.10 -8.30
C ASN A 63 -8.59 -5.50 -8.80
N ARG A 64 -9.66 -4.81 -8.39
CA ARG A 64 -11.02 -5.05 -8.90
C ARG A 64 -11.10 -4.75 -10.41
N CYS A 65 -10.61 -3.59 -10.85
CA CYS A 65 -10.58 -3.24 -12.28
C CYS A 65 -9.68 -4.19 -13.10
N THR A 66 -8.54 -4.60 -12.53
CA THR A 66 -7.66 -5.59 -13.18
C THR A 66 -8.37 -6.93 -13.34
N LEU A 67 -9.08 -7.39 -12.30
CA LEU A 67 -9.85 -8.63 -12.35
C LEU A 67 -11.02 -8.55 -13.35
N GLU A 68 -11.74 -7.43 -13.42
CA GLU A 68 -12.78 -7.18 -14.43
C GLU A 68 -12.22 -7.37 -15.85
N VAL A 69 -11.11 -6.69 -16.17
CA VAL A 69 -10.48 -6.79 -17.49
C VAL A 69 -10.02 -8.22 -17.79
N LEU A 70 -9.46 -8.95 -16.81
CA LEU A 70 -9.05 -10.34 -17.02
C LEU A 70 -10.26 -11.27 -17.20
N ALA A 71 -11.35 -11.06 -16.47
CA ALA A 71 -12.56 -11.86 -16.59
C ALA A 71 -13.27 -11.65 -17.95
N ASP A 72 -13.14 -10.46 -18.54
CA ASP A 72 -13.69 -10.15 -19.86
C ASP A 72 -12.90 -10.79 -21.02
N LEU A 73 -11.62 -11.16 -20.80
CA LEU A 73 -10.80 -11.81 -21.82
C LEU A 73 -11.22 -13.27 -22.08
N ASP A 74 -11.60 -14.02 -21.04
CA ASP A 74 -12.01 -15.42 -21.18
C ASP A 74 -13.21 -15.76 -20.27
N PRO A 75 -14.37 -16.13 -20.85
CA PRO A 75 -15.52 -16.65 -20.10
C PRO A 75 -15.21 -17.88 -19.23
N GLY A 76 -14.13 -18.63 -19.51
CA GLY A 76 -13.65 -19.75 -18.69
C GLY A 76 -13.13 -19.36 -17.30
N VAL A 77 -12.73 -18.10 -17.12
CA VAL A 77 -12.24 -17.53 -15.85
C VAL A 77 -13.40 -17.00 -14.98
N CYS A 78 -14.63 -17.07 -15.48
CA CYS A 78 -15.66 -16.08 -15.18
C CYS A 78 -16.44 -16.33 -13.88
N ASN A 79 -16.82 -17.55 -13.50
CA ASN A 79 -17.81 -17.71 -12.42
C ASN A 79 -17.33 -17.27 -11.03
N GLU A 80 -16.12 -17.66 -10.62
CA GLU A 80 -15.57 -17.30 -9.31
C GLU A 80 -15.16 -15.82 -9.28
N SER A 81 -14.54 -15.33 -10.37
CA SER A 81 -14.13 -13.94 -10.53
C SER A 81 -15.33 -12.99 -10.48
N GLN A 82 -16.42 -13.30 -11.20
CA GLN A 82 -17.64 -12.48 -11.21
C GLN A 82 -18.33 -12.46 -9.84
N THR A 83 -18.36 -13.60 -9.14
CA THR A 83 -18.90 -13.66 -7.78
C THR A 83 -18.10 -12.74 -6.84
N LEU A 84 -16.77 -12.82 -6.89
CA LEU A 84 -15.91 -11.97 -6.08
C LEU A 84 -16.10 -10.48 -6.43
N LEU A 85 -16.14 -10.14 -7.73
CA LEU A 85 -16.37 -8.76 -8.19
C LEU A 85 -17.68 -8.18 -7.66
N ALA A 86 -18.74 -8.99 -7.58
CA ALA A 86 -20.01 -8.60 -6.98
C ALA A 86 -19.92 -8.44 -5.45
N GLU A 87 -19.24 -9.36 -4.75
CA GLU A 87 -19.02 -9.26 -3.29
C GLU A 87 -18.19 -8.02 -2.90
N THR A 88 -17.24 -7.63 -3.75
CA THR A 88 -16.33 -6.50 -3.52
C THR A 88 -16.76 -5.23 -4.26
N ALA A 89 -18.01 -5.13 -4.70
CA ALA A 89 -18.50 -3.96 -5.42
C ALA A 89 -18.42 -2.67 -4.55
N THR A 90 -18.62 -2.82 -3.24
CA THR A 90 -18.50 -1.73 -2.27
C THR A 90 -17.35 -2.03 -1.30
N PRO A 91 -16.32 -1.16 -1.24
CA PRO A 91 -15.22 -1.34 -0.29
C PRO A 91 -15.72 -1.09 1.14
N PRO A 92 -15.28 -1.89 2.13
CA PRO A 92 -15.63 -1.70 3.53
C PRO A 92 -14.87 -0.50 4.11
N ALA A 93 -15.47 0.19 5.08
CA ALA A 93 -14.86 1.32 5.79
C ALA A 93 -13.80 0.90 6.82
N ASP A 94 -13.75 -0.39 7.16
CA ASP A 94 -12.81 -0.94 8.12
C ASP A 94 -11.51 -1.41 7.44
N LEU A 95 -10.37 -1.00 8.01
CA LEU A 95 -9.04 -1.25 7.43
C LEU A 95 -8.68 -2.75 7.37
N GLU A 96 -9.08 -3.53 8.36
CA GLU A 96 -8.80 -4.97 8.38
C GLU A 96 -9.63 -5.70 7.31
N GLN A 97 -10.90 -5.31 7.18
CA GLN A 97 -11.80 -5.86 6.17
C GLN A 97 -11.36 -5.51 4.75
N ILE A 98 -10.96 -4.27 4.47
CA ILE A 98 -10.51 -3.88 3.12
C ILE A 98 -9.22 -4.62 2.77
N ARG A 99 -8.29 -4.77 3.72
CA ARG A 99 -7.07 -5.59 3.55
C ARG A 99 -7.40 -7.04 3.21
N ALA A 100 -8.40 -7.62 3.87
CA ALA A 100 -8.85 -8.97 3.57
C ALA A 100 -9.44 -9.08 2.16
N GLN A 101 -10.23 -8.10 1.71
CA GLN A 101 -10.76 -8.06 0.34
C GLN A 101 -9.64 -7.88 -0.70
N VAL A 102 -8.69 -6.97 -0.47
CA VAL A 102 -7.52 -6.76 -1.34
C VAL A 102 -6.73 -8.05 -1.54
N ARG A 103 -6.50 -8.81 -0.46
CA ARG A 103 -5.83 -10.12 -0.57
C ARG A 103 -6.58 -11.10 -1.48
N ARG A 104 -7.89 -11.25 -1.26
CA ARG A 104 -8.75 -12.12 -2.10
C ARG A 104 -8.73 -11.68 -3.57
N LEU A 105 -8.79 -10.38 -3.83
CA LEU A 105 -8.72 -9.83 -5.19
C LEU A 105 -7.35 -10.11 -5.84
N LYS A 106 -6.24 -9.93 -5.11
CA LYS A 106 -4.89 -10.24 -5.62
C LYS A 106 -4.73 -11.73 -5.96
N GLU A 107 -5.25 -12.61 -5.11
CA GLU A 107 -5.25 -14.05 -5.36
C GLU A 107 -6.05 -14.40 -6.62
N ALA A 108 -7.24 -13.81 -6.79
CA ALA A 108 -8.05 -13.99 -7.99
C ALA A 108 -7.36 -13.46 -9.25
N VAL A 109 -6.78 -12.25 -9.23
CA VAL A 109 -6.01 -11.69 -10.35
C VAL A 109 -4.84 -12.62 -10.74
N ALA A 110 -4.10 -13.12 -9.75
CA ALA A 110 -2.99 -14.03 -9.99
C ALA A 110 -3.47 -15.34 -10.64
N HIS A 111 -4.57 -15.91 -10.15
CA HIS A 111 -5.16 -17.11 -10.72
C HIS A 111 -5.67 -16.90 -12.15
N SER A 112 -6.45 -15.84 -12.39
CA SER A 112 -6.94 -15.46 -13.72
C SER A 112 -5.79 -15.27 -14.70
N TYR A 113 -4.72 -14.58 -14.29
CA TYR A 113 -3.52 -14.42 -15.12
C TYR A 113 -2.85 -15.76 -15.43
N GLN A 114 -2.72 -16.68 -14.47
CA GLN A 114 -2.13 -18.00 -14.71
C GLN A 114 -2.91 -18.80 -15.77
N VAL A 115 -4.25 -18.76 -15.72
CA VAL A 115 -5.11 -19.40 -16.71
C VAL A 115 -4.91 -18.77 -18.09
N LEU A 116 -4.99 -17.43 -18.17
CA LEU A 116 -4.89 -16.69 -19.43
C LEU A 116 -3.48 -16.71 -20.03
N ALA A 117 -2.44 -16.80 -19.21
CA ALA A 117 -1.04 -16.85 -19.63
C ALA A 117 -0.55 -18.27 -19.96
N ALA A 118 -1.41 -19.29 -19.85
CA ALA A 118 -1.09 -20.65 -20.21
C ALA A 118 -0.64 -20.74 -21.69
N ALA A 119 0.30 -21.64 -21.97
CA ALA A 119 0.88 -21.77 -23.30
C ALA A 119 -0.19 -22.07 -24.36
N GLY A 120 -0.22 -21.27 -25.43
CA GLY A 120 -1.18 -21.41 -26.52
C GLY A 120 -2.47 -20.60 -26.36
N SER A 121 -2.65 -19.87 -25.24
CA SER A 121 -3.77 -18.95 -25.09
C SER A 121 -3.63 -17.75 -26.04
N PRO A 122 -4.67 -17.40 -26.83
CA PRO A 122 -4.67 -16.20 -27.66
C PRO A 122 -4.62 -14.91 -26.81
N ASP A 123 -5.05 -14.98 -25.55
CA ASP A 123 -5.19 -13.82 -24.66
C ASP A 123 -3.96 -13.56 -23.78
N ALA A 124 -2.96 -14.44 -23.83
CA ALA A 124 -1.75 -14.36 -23.00
C ALA A 124 -1.03 -13.00 -23.10
N ALA A 125 -0.98 -12.41 -24.29
CA ALA A 125 -0.35 -11.11 -24.49
C ALA A 125 -1.18 -9.96 -23.89
N ALA A 126 -2.51 -10.04 -23.96
CA ALA A 126 -3.41 -9.06 -23.38
C ALA A 126 -3.38 -9.14 -21.85
N ALA A 127 -3.52 -10.34 -21.29
CA ALA A 127 -3.44 -10.58 -19.85
C ALA A 127 -2.12 -10.08 -19.25
N ARG A 128 -0.99 -10.30 -19.95
CA ARG A 128 0.32 -9.78 -19.53
C ARG A 128 0.38 -8.26 -19.48
N ARG A 129 -0.16 -7.57 -20.50
CA ARG A 129 -0.22 -6.10 -20.49
C ARG A 129 -1.05 -5.59 -19.32
N THR A 130 -2.24 -6.14 -19.11
CA THR A 130 -3.13 -5.79 -18.00
C THR A 130 -2.43 -5.88 -16.64
N VAL A 131 -1.75 -7.00 -16.37
CA VAL A 131 -1.01 -7.19 -15.11
C VAL A 131 0.24 -6.29 -15.02
N THR A 132 0.92 -6.03 -16.14
CA THR A 132 2.08 -5.12 -16.17
C THR A 132 1.67 -3.69 -15.82
N ASP A 133 0.55 -3.21 -16.36
CA ASP A 133 0.04 -1.86 -16.08
C ASP A 133 -0.39 -1.74 -14.61
N ALA A 134 -1.05 -2.76 -14.07
CA ALA A 134 -1.38 -2.82 -12.65
C ALA A 134 -0.13 -2.83 -11.75
N ALA A 135 0.90 -3.60 -12.13
CA ALA A 135 2.18 -3.65 -11.41
C ALA A 135 2.92 -2.31 -11.45
N ALA A 136 2.85 -1.55 -12.55
CA ALA A 136 3.44 -0.21 -12.61
C ALA A 136 2.81 0.75 -11.59
N ARG A 137 1.48 0.72 -11.44
CA ARG A 137 0.77 1.50 -10.42
C ARG A 137 1.11 1.05 -9.00
N GLN A 138 1.24 -0.27 -8.78
CA GLN A 138 1.72 -0.81 -7.50
C GLN A 138 3.09 -0.24 -7.14
N VAL A 139 4.03 -0.31 -8.08
CA VAL A 139 5.41 0.17 -7.85
C VAL A 139 5.40 1.66 -7.49
N ALA A 140 4.63 2.49 -8.18
CA ALA A 140 4.54 3.91 -7.84
C ALA A 140 4.06 4.15 -6.40
N ARG A 141 3.06 3.38 -5.94
CA ARG A 141 2.57 3.44 -4.56
C ARG A 141 3.60 2.97 -3.54
N GLU A 142 4.23 1.82 -3.76
CA GLU A 142 5.23 1.24 -2.84
C GLU A 142 6.47 2.15 -2.70
N LEU A 143 6.94 2.76 -3.79
CA LEU A 143 8.06 3.71 -3.73
C LEU A 143 7.70 4.94 -2.91
N SER A 144 6.47 5.46 -3.06
CA SER A 144 5.98 6.61 -2.30
C SER A 144 5.86 6.31 -0.81
N TRP A 145 5.51 5.07 -0.45
CA TRP A 145 5.48 4.59 0.94
C TRP A 145 6.85 4.61 1.62
N CYS A 146 7.91 4.39 0.83
CA CYS A 146 9.29 4.34 1.28
C CYS A 146 10.04 5.68 1.16
N ARG A 147 9.41 6.76 0.65
CA ARG A 147 10.08 8.04 0.33
C ARG A 147 10.92 8.64 1.46
N MET A 148 10.48 8.48 2.72
CA MET A 148 11.18 9.04 3.89
C MET A 148 12.39 8.21 4.34
N THR A 149 12.58 7.02 3.79
CA THR A 149 13.69 6.12 4.15
C THR A 149 15.00 6.46 3.44
N GLY A 150 14.98 7.39 2.48
CA GLY A 150 16.11 7.66 1.59
C GLY A 150 16.24 6.66 0.42
N PHE A 151 15.28 5.73 0.28
CA PHE A 151 15.18 4.79 -0.84
C PHE A 151 13.75 4.77 -1.40
N PRO A 152 13.56 4.80 -2.74
CA PRO A 152 14.57 4.88 -3.79
C PRO A 152 15.26 6.25 -3.85
N ARG A 153 16.43 6.33 -4.53
CA ARG A 153 17.11 7.61 -4.78
C ARG A 153 16.31 8.45 -5.77
N GLY A 154 16.17 9.74 -5.50
CA GLY A 154 15.51 10.71 -6.36
C GLY A 154 14.32 11.39 -5.70
N GLU A 155 13.62 12.24 -6.45
CA GLU A 155 12.35 12.81 -6.00
C GLU A 155 11.26 11.75 -6.16
N VAL A 156 10.70 11.33 -5.03
CA VAL A 156 9.57 10.41 -4.97
C VAL A 156 8.34 11.21 -4.53
N PRO A 157 7.25 11.20 -5.32
CA PRO A 157 6.01 11.88 -4.96
C PRO A 157 5.47 11.47 -3.59
N ASN A 158 4.66 12.33 -2.99
CA ASN A 158 3.92 11.92 -1.79
C ASN A 158 2.88 10.87 -2.17
N ILE A 159 2.60 9.91 -1.27
CA ILE A 159 1.55 8.93 -1.50
C ILE A 159 0.18 9.59 -1.77
N THR A 160 -0.12 10.74 -1.16
CA THR A 160 -1.37 11.46 -1.42
C THR A 160 -1.48 11.97 -2.87
N GLU A 161 -0.35 12.29 -3.51
CA GLU A 161 -0.30 12.70 -4.91
C GLU A 161 -0.53 11.50 -5.83
N ILE A 162 0.09 10.35 -5.52
CA ILE A 162 -0.11 9.10 -6.27
C ILE A 162 -1.54 8.57 -6.14
N LEU A 163 -2.17 8.73 -4.98
CA LEU A 163 -3.54 8.28 -4.77
C LEU A 163 -4.59 9.20 -5.43
N ALA A 164 -4.19 10.39 -5.88
CA ALA A 164 -5.06 11.34 -6.57
C ALA A 164 -5.02 11.21 -8.10
N SER A 165 -4.07 10.45 -8.65
CA SER A 165 -3.89 10.19 -10.09
C SER A 165 -4.60 8.93 -10.56
#